data_AF-A0A6I3ZVY7-F1
#
_entry.id   AF-A0A6I3ZVY7-F1
#
_cell.length_a   1.000
_cell.length_b   1.000
_cell.length_c   1.000
_cell.angle_alpha   90.00
_cell.angle_beta   90.00
_cell.angle_gamma   90.00
#
_symmetry.space_group_name_H-M   'P 1'
#
loop_
_entity.id
_entity.type
_entity.pdbx_description
1 polymer ?
#
loop_
_entity_poly.entity_id
_entity_poly.type
_entity_poly.pdbx_seq_one_letter_code
_entity_poly.pdbx_strand_id
1 'polypeptide(L)'
;MAKRIVVCCDGTWNTPDELRHGQASPTNVCKVALAVADRGTDGTKQVTYYHSGVGTTRSDKFTGGAFGAGLSRDVMSAYRYVVATYEPGDQLFLFGFSRGAFTARSAAGFIRNCGILRREHADRLDDAYALYRSHNDATKPRGIESTLFRQAYSHEASVYFIGVWDTVGSLGIPLSGNPLINLINKRWQFHDTDLSSTVSYAYQALAIDEQRRPFAPTLWTQPKDAPNQKLEQVWFSGVHCDVGGGYFTHELSDVTLSWMTEKARRCGLYFKPEAFAVHPPIPPATADTVPIVDAYTSIQPNPVGEIHNSMTLMYRLLGHYVRHIGEKDPEHEYVSSTAWTRVERDSTYHPKPLEVPPKGGFHTMPVDQIMSADVA
;
A
#
# COMPACT_ATOMS: atom_id res chain seq x y z
N MET A 1 7.65 25.68 10.60
CA MET A 1 7.53 24.48 11.47
C MET A 1 7.37 23.30 10.55
N ALA A 2 8.02 22.17 10.86
CA ALA A 2 7.86 20.94 10.09
C ALA A 2 6.39 20.47 10.10
N LYS A 3 5.96 19.83 9.02
CA LYS A 3 4.63 19.24 8.85
C LYS A 3 4.72 17.75 8.48
N ARG A 4 3.60 17.05 8.64
CA ARG A 4 3.41 15.67 8.17
C ARG A 4 2.72 15.72 6.81
N ILE A 5 3.37 15.17 5.78
CA ILE A 5 2.81 15.09 4.43
C ILE A 5 2.36 13.66 4.22
N VAL A 6 1.06 13.48 4.05
CA VAL A 6 0.42 12.18 3.84
C VAL A 6 0.06 12.03 2.36
N VAL A 7 0.63 11.02 1.71
CA VAL A 7 0.39 10.71 0.30
C VAL A 7 -0.28 9.34 0.22
N CYS A 8 -1.55 9.34 -0.14
CA CYS A 8 -2.40 8.15 -0.24
C CYS A 8 -2.56 7.77 -1.72
N CYS A 9 -1.89 6.69 -2.14
CA CYS A 9 -1.95 6.17 -3.52
C CYS A 9 -2.88 4.97 -3.57
N ASP A 10 -4.08 5.13 -4.13
CA ASP A 10 -5.06 4.05 -4.17
C ASP A 10 -4.84 3.10 -5.37
N GLY A 11 -5.36 1.88 -5.23
CA GLY A 11 -5.40 0.89 -6.29
C GLY A 11 -6.44 1.26 -7.35
N THR A 12 -6.13 0.99 -8.60
CA THR A 12 -7.05 1.33 -9.69
C THR A 12 -8.30 0.44 -9.69
N TRP A 13 -9.43 1.03 -10.11
CA TRP A 13 -10.82 0.50 -10.09
C TRP A 13 -11.63 0.77 -8.81
N ASN A 14 -11.15 1.65 -7.92
CA ASN A 14 -11.98 2.17 -6.85
C ASN A 14 -11.91 3.70 -6.89
N THR A 15 -13.04 4.36 -7.15
CA THR A 15 -13.20 5.78 -6.80
C THR A 15 -13.83 5.88 -5.40
N PRO A 16 -13.49 6.90 -4.60
CA PRO A 16 -14.19 7.17 -3.34
C PRO A 16 -15.71 7.21 -3.49
N ASP A 17 -16.19 7.66 -4.66
CA ASP A 17 -17.60 7.79 -5.01
C ASP A 17 -18.19 6.53 -5.71
N GLU A 18 -17.44 5.42 -5.83
CA GLU A 18 -17.95 4.22 -6.50
C GLU A 18 -18.97 3.51 -5.61
N LEU A 19 -20.24 3.68 -5.95
CA LEU A 19 -21.32 2.90 -5.37
C LEU A 19 -21.35 1.52 -6.05
N ARG A 20 -20.93 0.46 -5.35
CA ARG A 20 -21.17 -0.92 -5.78
C ARG A 20 -22.56 -1.32 -5.28
N HIS A 21 -23.47 -1.62 -6.21
CA HIS A 21 -24.88 -1.93 -5.90
C HIS A 21 -25.59 -0.86 -5.06
N GLY A 22 -25.23 0.42 -5.26
CA GLY A 22 -25.82 1.54 -4.51
C GLY A 22 -25.20 1.76 -3.13
N GLN A 23 -24.12 1.06 -2.78
CA GLN A 23 -23.45 1.16 -1.48
C GLN A 23 -21.98 1.58 -1.63
N ALA A 24 -21.50 2.40 -0.70
CA ALA A 24 -20.10 2.80 -0.65
C ALA A 24 -19.21 1.60 -0.29
N SER A 25 -18.06 1.47 -0.96
CA SER A 25 -17.07 0.42 -0.67
C SER A 25 -15.66 1.02 -0.74
N PRO A 26 -15.30 1.91 0.20
CA PRO A 26 -14.00 2.57 0.19
C PRO A 26 -12.88 1.57 0.46
N THR A 27 -11.71 1.83 -0.13
CA THR A 27 -10.47 1.12 0.23
C THR A 27 -9.94 1.61 1.57
N ASN A 28 -9.03 0.84 2.16
CA ASN A 28 -8.32 1.28 3.36
C ASN A 28 -7.48 2.55 3.12
N VAL A 29 -6.99 2.76 1.90
CA VAL A 29 -6.27 4.00 1.52
C VAL A 29 -7.21 5.21 1.52
N CYS A 30 -8.42 5.05 0.96
CA CYS A 30 -9.46 6.08 0.99
C CYS A 30 -9.87 6.39 2.45
N LYS A 31 -10.12 5.35 3.25
CA LYS A 31 -10.44 5.49 4.68
C LYS A 31 -9.36 6.30 5.42
N VAL A 32 -8.07 5.97 5.22
CA VAL A 32 -6.95 6.75 5.77
C VAL A 32 -6.97 8.21 5.31
N ALA A 33 -7.13 8.46 4.00
CA ALA A 33 -7.09 9.82 3.47
C ALA A 33 -8.21 10.71 4.05
N LEU A 34 -9.41 10.16 4.24
CA LEU A 34 -10.54 10.86 4.85
C LEU A 34 -10.36 11.06 6.35
N ALA A 35 -9.70 10.13 7.02
CA ALA A 35 -9.52 10.09 8.47
C ALA A 35 -8.40 10.98 8.99
N VAL A 36 -7.38 11.34 8.21
CA VAL A 36 -6.27 12.18 8.70
C VAL A 36 -6.81 13.55 9.17
N ALA A 37 -6.45 13.94 10.38
CA ALA A 37 -6.79 15.25 10.93
C ALA A 37 -5.86 16.35 10.40
N ASP A 38 -6.28 17.61 10.39
CA ASP A 38 -5.44 18.72 9.90
C ASP A 38 -4.22 19.01 10.79
N ARG A 39 -4.26 18.58 12.06
CA ARG A 39 -3.19 18.76 13.04
C ARG A 39 -3.07 17.53 13.95
N GLY A 40 -1.84 17.22 14.34
CA GLY A 40 -1.57 16.26 15.42
C GLY A 40 -1.90 16.81 16.80
N THR A 41 -1.89 15.94 17.80
CA THR A 41 -2.02 16.32 19.23
C THR A 41 -0.90 17.25 19.69
N ASP A 42 0.26 17.17 19.03
CA ASP A 42 1.42 18.05 19.19
C ASP A 42 1.29 19.39 18.44
N GLY A 43 0.16 19.64 17.79
CA GLY A 43 -0.09 20.83 16.98
C GLY A 43 0.56 20.81 15.59
N THR A 44 1.35 19.78 15.26
CA THR A 44 2.03 19.64 13.97
C THR A 44 1.00 19.55 12.86
N LYS A 45 1.12 20.42 11.84
CA LYS A 45 0.23 20.42 10.68
C LYS A 45 0.37 19.11 9.91
N GLN A 46 -0.75 18.53 9.48
CA GLN A 46 -0.78 17.37 8.61
C GLN A 46 -1.50 17.75 7.32
N VAL A 47 -0.94 17.39 6.16
CA VAL A 47 -1.52 17.69 4.85
C VAL A 47 -1.63 16.42 4.04
N THR A 48 -2.81 16.17 3.49
CA THR A 48 -3.15 14.92 2.81
C THR A 48 -3.32 15.14 1.32
N TYR A 49 -2.74 14.24 0.52
CA TYR A 49 -2.97 14.11 -0.90
C TYR A 49 -3.45 12.71 -1.21
N TYR A 50 -4.60 12.62 -1.86
CA TYR A 50 -5.18 11.37 -2.33
C TYR A 50 -5.05 11.27 -3.85
N HIS A 51 -4.52 10.14 -4.30
CA HIS A 51 -4.32 9.82 -5.70
C HIS A 51 -5.11 8.57 -6.06
N SER A 52 -6.10 8.69 -6.94
CA SER A 52 -7.04 7.61 -7.30
C SER A 52 -6.48 6.52 -8.22
N GLY A 53 -5.26 6.70 -8.75
CA GLY A 53 -4.62 5.80 -9.72
C GLY A 53 -5.24 5.78 -11.13
N VAL A 54 -4.53 5.25 -12.12
CA VAL A 54 -5.01 5.14 -13.53
C VAL A 54 -6.14 4.13 -13.70
N GLY A 55 -7.33 4.55 -14.17
CA GLY A 55 -8.41 3.66 -14.63
C GLY A 55 -9.84 4.08 -14.23
N THR A 56 -10.01 5.30 -13.70
CA THR A 56 -11.32 5.86 -13.35
C THR A 56 -12.10 6.39 -14.56
N THR A 57 -11.50 6.41 -15.75
CA THR A 57 -12.20 6.63 -17.04
C THR A 57 -12.67 5.30 -17.63
N ARG A 58 -13.98 5.18 -17.88
CA ARG A 58 -14.70 3.99 -18.41
C ARG A 58 -14.08 3.31 -19.65
N SER A 59 -13.11 3.94 -20.33
CA SER A 59 -12.55 3.51 -21.61
C SER A 59 -11.20 2.77 -21.54
N ASP A 60 -10.42 2.82 -20.46
CA ASP A 60 -9.06 2.23 -20.43
C ASP A 60 -9.03 0.80 -19.86
N LYS A 61 -9.89 -0.06 -20.41
CA LYS A 61 -9.85 -1.49 -20.13
C LYS A 61 -8.77 -2.15 -20.99
N PHE A 62 -7.71 -2.60 -20.33
CA PHE A 62 -6.79 -3.66 -20.79
C PHE A 62 -6.00 -3.40 -22.09
N THR A 63 -4.97 -2.54 -22.01
CA THR A 63 -3.81 -2.66 -22.90
C THR A 63 -2.51 -2.61 -22.08
N GLY A 64 -1.69 -3.66 -22.18
CA GLY A 64 -0.45 -3.80 -21.39
C GLY A 64 0.58 -2.67 -21.57
N GLY A 65 0.50 -1.91 -22.67
CA GLY A 65 1.33 -0.72 -22.90
C GLY A 65 0.85 0.54 -22.16
N ALA A 66 -0.48 0.77 -22.09
CA ALA A 66 -1.04 1.88 -21.33
C ALA A 66 -0.87 1.70 -19.81
N PHE A 67 -0.81 0.44 -19.35
CA PHE A 67 -0.62 0.10 -17.94
C PHE A 67 0.72 0.59 -17.37
N GLY A 68 1.84 0.34 -18.07
CA GLY A 68 3.16 0.81 -17.64
C GLY A 68 3.29 2.34 -17.69
N ALA A 69 2.79 2.96 -18.76
CA ALA A 69 2.77 4.42 -18.90
C ALA A 69 1.90 5.09 -17.82
N GLY A 70 0.77 4.48 -17.45
CA GLY A 70 -0.08 4.94 -16.36
C GLY A 70 0.61 4.87 -15.00
N LEU A 71 1.29 3.76 -14.71
CA LEU A 71 2.04 3.61 -13.46
C LEU A 71 3.18 4.63 -13.32
N SER A 72 3.88 4.94 -14.42
CA SER A 72 4.85 6.04 -14.43
C SER A 72 4.21 7.39 -14.07
N ARG A 73 3.04 7.69 -14.66
CA ARG A 73 2.32 8.92 -14.37
C ARG A 73 1.88 9.00 -12.92
N ASP A 74 1.43 7.90 -12.33
CA ASP A 74 1.00 7.86 -10.93
C ASP A 74 2.19 8.14 -9.99
N VAL A 75 3.35 7.50 -10.24
CA VAL A 75 4.59 7.73 -9.48
C VAL A 75 5.06 9.18 -9.60
N MET A 76 5.09 9.71 -10.83
CA MET A 76 5.49 11.10 -11.07
C MET A 76 4.49 12.08 -10.45
N SER A 77 3.20 11.76 -10.40
CA SER A 77 2.17 12.62 -9.79
C SER A 77 2.34 12.68 -8.27
N ALA A 78 2.54 11.53 -7.61
CA ALA A 78 2.85 11.48 -6.19
C ALA A 78 4.13 12.26 -5.86
N TYR A 79 5.20 12.04 -6.64
CA TYR A 79 6.46 12.76 -6.46
C TYR A 79 6.32 14.27 -6.70
N ARG A 80 5.60 14.69 -7.73
CA ARG A 80 5.34 16.11 -8.01
C ARG A 80 4.59 16.79 -6.87
N TYR A 81 3.62 16.13 -6.26
CA TYR A 81 2.95 16.66 -5.07
C TYR A 81 3.92 16.84 -3.90
N VAL A 82 4.81 15.87 -3.68
CA VAL A 82 5.86 15.97 -2.65
C VAL A 82 6.77 17.17 -2.94
N VAL A 83 7.25 17.34 -4.17
CA VAL A 83 8.08 18.50 -4.59
C VAL A 83 7.37 19.84 -4.33
N ALA A 84 6.08 19.93 -4.64
CA ALA A 84 5.32 21.17 -4.42
C ALA A 84 5.15 21.50 -2.92
N THR A 85 5.06 20.49 -2.06
CA THR A 85 4.60 20.64 -0.67
C THR A 85 5.74 20.60 0.35
N TYR A 86 6.78 19.81 0.09
CA TYR A 86 7.87 19.54 1.02
C TYR A 86 8.69 20.77 1.38
N GLU A 87 9.07 20.85 2.63
CA GLU A 87 10.09 21.74 3.16
C GLU A 87 11.05 20.91 4.02
N PRO A 88 12.35 21.28 4.10
CA PRO A 88 13.31 20.57 4.94
C PRO A 88 12.81 20.40 6.38
N GLY A 89 12.82 19.17 6.86
CA GLY A 89 12.34 18.78 8.19
C GLY A 89 10.93 18.17 8.21
N ASP A 90 10.19 18.23 7.11
CA ASP A 90 8.87 17.56 7.02
C ASP A 90 8.99 16.04 7.07
N GLN A 91 7.96 15.40 7.63
CA GLN A 91 7.85 13.94 7.70
C GLN A 91 6.93 13.43 6.57
N LEU A 92 7.41 12.48 5.79
CA LEU A 92 6.63 11.85 4.71
C LEU A 92 5.98 10.56 5.17
N PHE A 93 4.66 10.47 5.03
CA PHE A 93 3.84 9.28 5.25
C PHE A 93 3.25 8.85 3.90
N LEU A 94 3.64 7.68 3.41
CA LEU A 94 3.11 7.14 2.15
C LEU A 94 2.20 5.96 2.46
N PHE A 95 1.01 5.97 1.87
CA PHE A 95 0.07 4.86 1.94
C PHE A 95 -0.24 4.34 0.54
N GLY A 96 -0.47 3.05 0.40
CA GLY A 96 -1.06 2.55 -0.83
C GLY A 96 -1.56 1.13 -0.81
N PHE A 97 -2.46 0.81 -1.75
CA PHE A 97 -3.05 -0.52 -1.89
C PHE A 97 -2.82 -1.04 -3.31
N SER A 98 -2.46 -2.31 -3.46
CA SER A 98 -2.35 -2.97 -4.77
C SER A 98 -1.33 -2.27 -5.69
N ARG A 99 -1.78 -1.73 -6.83
CA ARG A 99 -0.96 -0.87 -7.71
C ARG A 99 -0.65 0.50 -7.11
N GLY A 100 -1.51 1.01 -6.25
CA GLY A 100 -1.24 2.17 -5.42
C GLY A 100 -0.11 1.92 -4.42
N ALA A 101 0.00 0.70 -3.88
CA ALA A 101 1.15 0.29 -3.07
C ALA A 101 2.44 0.28 -3.87
N PHE A 102 2.41 -0.21 -5.12
CA PHE A 102 3.55 -0.09 -6.04
C PHE A 102 3.93 1.39 -6.25
N THR A 103 2.94 2.26 -6.44
CA THR A 103 3.15 3.69 -6.63
C THR A 103 3.82 4.34 -5.42
N ALA A 104 3.30 4.09 -4.21
CA ALA A 104 3.87 4.57 -2.96
C ALA A 104 5.32 4.09 -2.75
N ARG A 105 5.56 2.79 -2.98
CA ARG A 105 6.90 2.19 -2.92
C ARG A 105 7.87 2.79 -3.93
N SER A 106 7.41 3.00 -5.16
CA SER A 106 8.22 3.59 -6.23
C SER A 106 8.50 5.06 -5.97
N ALA A 107 7.55 5.81 -5.42
CA ALA A 107 7.77 7.19 -5.00
C ALA A 107 8.85 7.28 -3.90
N ALA A 108 8.85 6.35 -2.93
CA ALA A 108 9.92 6.27 -1.94
C ALA A 108 11.29 5.93 -2.55
N GLY A 109 11.34 4.98 -3.49
CA GLY A 109 12.56 4.67 -4.25
C GLY A 109 13.04 5.85 -5.09
N PHE A 110 12.12 6.62 -5.68
CA PHE A 110 12.41 7.80 -6.47
C PHE A 110 12.99 8.92 -5.59
N ILE A 111 12.40 9.18 -4.41
CA ILE A 111 12.93 10.11 -3.41
C ILE A 111 14.34 9.68 -2.96
N ARG A 112 14.56 8.39 -2.71
CA ARG A 112 15.89 7.89 -2.35
C ARG A 112 16.92 8.13 -3.46
N ASN A 113 16.52 7.93 -4.72
CA ASN A 113 17.44 8.06 -5.84
C ASN A 113 17.77 9.52 -6.15
N CYS A 114 16.76 10.36 -6.27
CA CYS A 114 16.88 11.71 -6.81
C CYS A 114 16.70 12.81 -5.76
N GLY A 115 16.47 12.47 -4.50
CA GLY A 115 16.08 13.42 -3.46
C GLY A 115 14.69 13.97 -3.74
N ILE A 116 14.29 15.04 -3.05
CA ILE A 116 13.09 15.81 -3.38
C ILE A 116 13.56 17.07 -4.12
N LEU A 117 13.21 17.23 -5.39
CA LEU A 117 13.57 18.45 -6.14
C LEU A 117 13.18 19.70 -5.35
N ARG A 118 14.09 20.67 -5.32
CA ARG A 118 13.76 22.01 -4.81
C ARG A 118 12.78 22.66 -5.78
N ARG A 119 11.89 23.52 -5.27
CA ARG A 119 10.77 24.07 -6.06
C ARG A 119 11.24 24.81 -7.31
N GLU A 120 12.38 25.51 -7.22
CA GLU A 120 13.02 26.21 -8.33
C GLU A 120 13.58 25.29 -9.43
N HIS A 121 13.66 23.98 -9.16
CA HIS A 121 14.12 22.94 -10.10
C HIS A 121 13.01 21.94 -10.43
N ALA A 122 11.74 22.28 -10.17
CA ALA A 122 10.61 21.39 -10.46
C ALA A 122 10.47 21.06 -11.96
N ASP A 123 11.06 21.87 -12.85
CA ASP A 123 11.17 21.62 -14.29
C ASP A 123 12.07 20.42 -14.64
N ARG A 124 12.92 19.97 -13.72
CA ARG A 124 13.80 18.79 -13.87
C ARG A 124 13.14 17.47 -13.51
N LEU A 125 11.81 17.45 -13.33
CA LEU A 125 11.08 16.24 -12.95
C LEU A 125 11.30 15.08 -13.93
N ASP A 126 11.29 15.36 -15.23
CA ASP A 126 11.47 14.34 -16.26
C ASP A 126 12.91 13.79 -16.26
N ASP A 127 13.90 14.66 -16.05
CA ASP A 127 15.31 14.27 -15.90
C ASP A 127 15.52 13.39 -14.66
N ALA A 128 14.94 13.79 -13.52
CA ALA A 128 14.98 13.00 -12.30
C ALA A 128 14.33 11.63 -12.52
N TYR A 129 13.19 11.58 -13.21
CA TYR A 129 12.50 10.32 -13.47
C TYR A 129 13.28 9.42 -14.43
N ALA A 130 13.89 9.99 -15.47
CA ALA A 130 14.78 9.26 -16.37
C ALA A 130 15.98 8.68 -15.62
N LEU A 131 16.58 9.45 -14.70
CA LEU A 131 17.67 9.00 -13.84
C LEU A 131 17.23 7.84 -12.93
N TYR A 132 16.05 7.95 -12.31
CA TYR A 132 15.46 6.88 -11.48
C TYR A 132 15.19 5.61 -12.27
N ARG A 133 14.74 5.71 -13.53
CA ARG A 133 14.40 4.56 -14.38
C ARG A 133 15.60 3.94 -15.08
N SER A 134 16.77 4.59 -15.05
CA SER A 134 18.01 4.06 -15.60
C SER A 134 18.50 2.84 -14.81
N HIS A 135 19.03 1.85 -15.52
CA HIS A 135 19.54 0.59 -14.95
C HIS A 135 21.07 0.60 -14.77
N ASN A 136 21.71 1.75 -14.96
CA ASN A 136 23.16 1.89 -14.84
C ASN A 136 23.58 1.97 -13.37
N ASP A 137 24.74 1.39 -13.03
CA ASP A 137 25.25 1.46 -11.65
C ASP A 137 25.53 2.91 -11.21
N ALA A 138 25.91 3.78 -12.14
CA ALA A 138 26.11 5.21 -11.89
C ALA A 138 24.82 5.96 -11.51
N THR A 139 23.65 5.43 -11.89
CA THR A 139 22.33 6.03 -11.64
C THR A 139 21.58 5.38 -10.48
N LYS A 140 22.18 4.37 -9.82
CA LYS A 140 21.65 3.82 -8.57
C LYS A 140 21.70 4.88 -7.45
N PRO A 141 20.98 4.72 -6.33
CA PRO A 141 20.92 5.75 -5.29
C PRO A 141 22.28 6.18 -4.70
N ARG A 142 23.28 5.29 -4.71
CA ARG A 142 24.67 5.58 -4.29
C ARG A 142 25.62 5.82 -5.45
N GLY A 143 25.13 5.78 -6.68
CA GLY A 143 25.90 6.08 -7.88
C GLY A 143 26.26 7.56 -7.95
N ILE A 144 27.32 7.85 -8.70
CA ILE A 144 27.86 9.22 -8.82
C ILE A 144 26.84 10.18 -9.43
N GLU A 145 26.07 9.76 -10.44
CA GLU A 145 25.11 10.63 -11.13
C GLU A 145 23.95 11.00 -10.20
N SER A 146 23.36 10.03 -9.50
CA SER A 146 22.30 10.27 -8.53
C SER A 146 22.76 11.15 -7.36
N THR A 147 24.01 10.96 -6.90
CA THR A 147 24.58 11.78 -5.83
C THR A 147 24.78 13.23 -6.27
N LEU A 148 25.36 13.45 -7.45
CA LEU A 148 25.55 14.80 -8.00
C LEU A 148 24.21 15.47 -8.30
N PHE A 149 23.24 14.72 -8.84
CA PHE A 149 21.89 15.23 -9.11
C PHE A 149 21.21 15.72 -7.82
N ARG A 150 21.27 14.93 -6.74
CA ARG A 150 20.70 15.32 -5.44
C ARG A 150 21.33 16.59 -4.89
N GLN A 151 22.67 16.66 -4.89
CA GLN A 151 23.40 17.83 -4.43
C GLN A 151 23.04 19.08 -5.25
N ALA A 152 22.95 18.92 -6.57
CA ALA A 152 22.71 20.02 -7.48
C ALA A 152 21.28 20.54 -7.43
N TYR A 153 20.26 19.68 -7.28
CA TYR A 153 18.86 20.06 -7.55
C TYR A 153 17.85 19.74 -6.45
N SER A 154 18.22 18.98 -5.42
CA SER A 154 17.25 18.42 -4.48
C SER A 154 17.55 18.76 -3.02
N HIS A 155 16.57 18.52 -2.16
CA HIS A 155 16.74 18.28 -0.74
C HIS A 155 17.02 16.79 -0.52
N GLU A 156 18.03 16.48 0.29
CA GLU A 156 18.21 15.14 0.84
C GLU A 156 17.07 14.88 1.84
N ALA A 157 16.29 13.83 1.59
CA ALA A 157 15.11 13.53 2.38
C ALA A 157 14.91 12.02 2.52
N SER A 158 14.38 11.63 3.67
CA SER A 158 13.96 10.28 3.98
C SER A 158 12.43 10.17 3.94
N VAL A 159 11.95 8.95 3.72
CA VAL A 159 10.52 8.66 3.92
C VAL A 159 10.36 8.17 5.35
N TYR A 160 9.50 8.83 6.11
CA TYR A 160 9.36 8.50 7.53
C TYR A 160 8.54 7.22 7.71
N PHE A 161 7.40 7.11 7.02
CA PHE A 161 6.50 5.96 7.13
C PHE A 161 6.00 5.50 5.76
N ILE A 162 5.97 4.20 5.52
CA ILE A 162 5.28 3.58 4.39
C ILE A 162 4.37 2.48 4.91
N GLY A 163 3.07 2.61 4.69
CA GLY A 163 2.06 1.60 5.00
C GLY A 163 1.37 1.12 3.74
N VAL A 164 1.50 -0.15 3.40
CA VAL A 164 0.89 -0.69 2.17
C VAL A 164 0.03 -1.93 2.41
N TRP A 165 -1.02 -2.06 1.60
CA TRP A 165 -1.83 -3.26 1.53
C TRP A 165 -1.56 -4.00 0.23
N ASP A 166 -1.24 -5.29 0.37
CA ASP A 166 -1.12 -6.31 -0.66
C ASP A 166 -0.49 -5.83 -1.97
N THR A 167 0.77 -5.38 -1.90
CA THR A 167 1.49 -4.91 -3.09
C THR A 167 1.53 -6.00 -4.14
N VAL A 168 0.97 -5.75 -5.31
CA VAL A 168 1.07 -6.65 -6.47
C VAL A 168 2.10 -6.13 -7.45
N GLY A 169 2.94 -7.04 -7.97
CA GLY A 169 3.94 -6.68 -8.96
C GLY A 169 3.28 -6.21 -10.24
N SER A 170 3.86 -5.20 -10.90
CA SER A 170 3.40 -4.65 -12.19
C SER A 170 3.50 -5.64 -13.37
N LEU A 171 3.75 -6.93 -13.11
CA LEU A 171 3.71 -8.01 -14.09
C LEU A 171 2.29 -8.02 -14.68
N GLY A 172 2.15 -7.29 -15.78
CA GLY A 172 0.91 -7.15 -16.50
C GLY A 172 0.28 -8.52 -16.71
N ILE A 173 -1.04 -8.57 -16.59
CA ILE A 173 -1.81 -9.79 -16.79
C ILE A 173 -1.38 -10.38 -18.14
N PRO A 174 -0.87 -11.62 -18.19
CA PRO A 174 -0.42 -12.24 -19.43
C PRO A 174 -1.66 -12.67 -20.23
N LEU A 175 -2.44 -11.72 -20.72
CA LEU A 175 -3.66 -12.00 -21.48
C LEU A 175 -3.42 -12.32 -22.95
N SER A 176 -2.22 -12.03 -23.46
CA SER A 176 -1.87 -12.36 -24.83
C SER A 176 -0.54 -13.09 -24.80
N GLY A 177 -0.50 -14.33 -25.27
CA GLY A 177 0.71 -15.17 -25.38
C GLY A 177 1.75 -14.65 -26.38
N ASN A 178 1.90 -13.32 -26.50
CA ASN A 178 2.83 -12.66 -27.40
C ASN A 178 4.15 -12.33 -26.65
N PRO A 179 5.27 -13.00 -26.99
CA PRO A 179 6.56 -12.84 -26.30
C PRO A 179 7.13 -11.41 -26.36
N LEU A 180 6.67 -10.55 -27.28
CA LEU A 180 7.10 -9.15 -27.37
C LEU A 180 6.67 -8.32 -26.15
N ILE A 181 5.52 -8.62 -25.53
CA ILE A 181 5.01 -7.91 -24.35
C ILE A 181 5.77 -8.32 -23.08
N ASN A 182 6.29 -9.54 -23.02
CA ASN A 182 7.17 -10.00 -21.94
C ASN A 182 8.49 -9.21 -21.90
N LEU A 183 8.99 -8.72 -23.04
CA LEU A 183 10.19 -7.90 -23.11
C LEU A 183 9.96 -6.48 -22.55
N ILE A 184 8.77 -5.92 -22.79
CA ILE A 184 8.35 -4.62 -22.23
C ILE A 184 8.19 -4.75 -20.72
N ASN A 185 7.58 -5.85 -20.24
CA ASN A 185 7.41 -6.14 -18.81
C ASN A 185 8.74 -6.21 -18.03
N LYS A 186 9.85 -6.67 -18.64
CA LYS A 186 11.17 -6.68 -17.99
C LYS A 186 11.66 -5.29 -17.58
N ARG A 187 11.31 -4.24 -18.32
CA ARG A 187 11.66 -2.85 -17.93
C ARG A 187 10.83 -2.33 -16.75
N TRP A 188 9.70 -2.96 -16.46
CA TRP A 188 8.75 -2.56 -15.40
C TRP A 188 8.87 -3.40 -14.13
N GLN A 189 9.72 -4.44 -14.15
CA GLN A 189 10.09 -5.18 -12.94
C GLN A 189 10.78 -4.23 -11.96
N PHE A 190 10.52 -4.43 -10.67
CA PHE A 190 10.97 -3.58 -9.58
C PHE A 190 12.44 -3.15 -9.74
N HIS A 191 12.71 -1.87 -9.46
CA HIS A 191 14.05 -1.40 -9.13
C HIS A 191 14.43 -1.98 -7.77
N ASP A 192 14.92 -3.22 -7.76
CA ASP A 192 15.14 -4.06 -6.58
C ASP A 192 13.88 -4.21 -5.70
N THR A 193 13.60 -5.44 -5.27
CA THR A 193 12.55 -5.67 -4.24
C THR A 193 12.98 -5.15 -2.86
N ASP A 194 14.19 -4.62 -2.76
CA ASP A 194 14.78 -4.10 -1.55
C ASP A 194 14.05 -2.83 -1.09
N LEU A 195 13.73 -2.79 0.18
CA LEU A 195 13.22 -1.58 0.79
C LEU A 195 14.31 -0.48 0.75
N SER A 196 13.91 0.75 0.46
CA SER A 196 14.86 1.88 0.53
C SER A 196 15.45 1.99 1.94
N SER A 197 16.78 2.01 2.04
CA SER A 197 17.50 2.20 3.30
C SER A 197 17.20 3.53 4.01
N THR A 198 16.53 4.47 3.33
CA THR A 198 16.13 5.77 3.88
C THR A 198 14.69 5.78 4.41
N VAL A 199 13.99 4.63 4.40
CA VAL A 199 12.66 4.51 5.02
C VAL A 199 12.84 4.21 6.51
N SER A 200 12.19 4.94 7.41
CA SER A 200 12.29 4.65 8.85
C SER A 200 11.37 3.51 9.27
N TYR A 201 10.10 3.56 8.84
CA TYR A 201 9.08 2.58 9.19
C TYR A 201 8.37 2.07 7.92
N ALA A 202 8.36 0.75 7.73
CA ALA A 202 7.71 0.09 6.60
C ALA A 202 6.81 -1.05 7.09
N TYR A 203 5.54 -0.98 6.73
CA TYR A 203 4.51 -1.92 7.13
C TYR A 203 3.76 -2.41 5.89
N GLN A 204 3.63 -3.72 5.73
CA GLN A 204 2.87 -4.32 4.63
C GLN A 204 1.88 -5.34 5.16
N ALA A 205 0.59 -5.15 4.88
CA ALA A 205 -0.44 -6.17 5.09
C ALA A 205 -0.59 -7.03 3.84
N LEU A 206 -0.67 -8.36 3.98
CA LEU A 206 -0.69 -9.32 2.86
C LEU A 206 -1.87 -10.27 2.97
N ALA A 207 -2.48 -10.61 1.84
CA ALA A 207 -3.57 -11.58 1.78
C ALA A 207 -3.04 -13.03 1.80
N ILE A 208 -3.57 -13.87 2.69
CA ILE A 208 -3.27 -15.31 2.73
C ILE A 208 -4.02 -16.05 1.62
N ASP A 209 -5.31 -15.75 1.42
CA ASP A 209 -6.22 -16.57 0.60
C ASP A 209 -6.27 -16.17 -0.87
N GLU A 210 -5.47 -15.18 -1.29
CA GLU A 210 -5.45 -14.70 -2.66
C GLU A 210 -4.71 -15.67 -3.59
N GLN A 211 -5.47 -16.29 -4.50
CA GLN A 211 -5.02 -17.37 -5.37
C GLN A 211 -4.84 -16.97 -6.83
N ARG A 212 -5.17 -15.73 -7.22
CA ARG A 212 -5.01 -15.28 -8.61
C ARG A 212 -3.53 -15.06 -8.90
N ARG A 213 -2.99 -15.80 -9.86
CA ARG A 213 -1.58 -15.70 -10.27
C ARG A 213 -1.10 -14.28 -10.63
N PRO A 214 -1.91 -13.42 -11.30
CA PRO A 214 -1.53 -12.03 -11.54
C PRO A 214 -1.47 -11.14 -10.29
N PHE A 215 -1.98 -11.63 -9.15
CA PHE A 215 -1.95 -10.97 -7.84
C PHE A 215 -0.91 -11.61 -6.93
N ALA A 216 0.17 -12.16 -7.50
CA ALA A 216 1.31 -12.59 -6.72
C ALA A 216 1.90 -11.39 -5.94
N PRO A 217 2.11 -11.53 -4.61
CA PRO A 217 2.54 -10.41 -3.79
C PRO A 217 3.99 -10.06 -4.07
N THR A 218 4.31 -8.76 -4.01
CA THR A 218 5.68 -8.28 -3.97
C THR A 218 6.08 -8.03 -2.52
N LEU A 219 6.89 -8.92 -1.97
CA LEU A 219 7.48 -8.73 -0.65
C LEU A 219 8.66 -7.75 -0.71
N TRP A 220 8.94 -7.12 0.42
CA TRP A 220 10.19 -6.41 0.65
C TRP A 220 11.27 -7.37 1.14
N THR A 221 12.52 -6.95 0.91
CA THR A 221 13.69 -7.48 1.63
C THR A 221 14.35 -6.31 2.34
N GLN A 222 14.64 -6.47 3.63
CA GLN A 222 15.35 -5.44 4.37
C GLN A 222 16.83 -5.34 3.90
N PRO A 223 17.32 -4.13 3.55
CA PRO A 223 18.72 -3.96 3.22
C PRO A 223 19.61 -4.08 4.47
N LYS A 224 20.76 -4.76 4.32
CA LYS A 224 21.71 -5.02 5.43
C LYS A 224 22.28 -3.77 6.09
N ASP A 225 22.23 -2.64 5.41
CA ASP A 225 22.81 -1.37 5.84
C ASP A 225 21.80 -0.41 6.48
N ALA A 226 20.59 -0.88 6.78
CA ALA A 226 19.57 -0.12 7.50
C ALA A 226 19.10 -0.84 8.78
N PRO A 227 20.00 -1.11 9.75
CA PRO A 227 19.66 -1.89 10.93
C PRO A 227 18.61 -1.25 11.85
N ASN A 228 18.44 0.07 11.77
CA ASN A 228 17.45 0.82 12.56
C ASN A 228 16.08 0.95 11.86
N GLN A 229 15.96 0.45 10.63
CA GLN A 229 14.70 0.45 9.90
C GLN A 229 13.75 -0.57 10.53
N LYS A 230 12.49 -0.18 10.73
CA LYS A 230 11.45 -1.12 11.15
C LYS A 230 10.74 -1.64 9.90
N LEU A 231 10.85 -2.94 9.63
CA LEU A 231 10.10 -3.63 8.58
C LEU A 231 9.21 -4.70 9.22
N GLU A 232 7.91 -4.67 8.91
CA GLU A 232 6.97 -5.75 9.27
C GLU A 232 6.06 -6.05 8.08
N GLN A 233 6.07 -7.31 7.64
CA GLN A 233 5.22 -7.83 6.57
C GLN A 233 4.28 -8.86 7.18
N VAL A 234 3.01 -8.49 7.37
CA VAL A 234 2.06 -9.27 8.15
C VAL A 234 0.99 -9.87 7.23
N TRP A 235 0.81 -11.17 7.33
CA TRP A 235 -0.13 -11.98 6.56
C TRP A 235 -1.46 -12.11 7.31
N PHE A 236 -2.55 -11.76 6.64
CA PHE A 236 -3.92 -11.73 7.16
C PHE A 236 -4.84 -12.65 6.35
N SER A 237 -5.83 -13.22 7.01
CA SER A 237 -6.90 -13.99 6.35
C SER A 237 -7.70 -13.11 5.38
N GLY A 238 -8.12 -13.69 4.27
CA GLY A 238 -8.86 -13.05 3.20
C GLY A 238 -8.09 -12.94 1.88
N VAL A 239 -8.82 -12.60 0.81
CA VAL A 239 -8.25 -12.31 -0.52
C VAL A 239 -7.79 -10.84 -0.63
N HIS A 240 -7.27 -10.44 -1.79
CA HIS A 240 -6.68 -9.11 -2.02
C HIS A 240 -7.49 -7.92 -1.46
N CYS A 241 -8.79 -7.88 -1.72
CA CYS A 241 -9.69 -6.80 -1.25
C CYS A 241 -10.22 -7.04 0.18
N ASP A 242 -10.14 -8.26 0.72
CA ASP A 242 -10.39 -8.50 2.15
C ASP A 242 -9.25 -7.94 3.00
N VAL A 243 -8.08 -7.69 2.41
CA VAL A 243 -6.95 -7.01 3.07
C VAL A 243 -6.93 -5.52 2.73
N GLY A 244 -7.09 -5.14 1.46
CA GLY A 244 -6.99 -3.73 1.07
C GLY A 244 -8.26 -2.90 1.18
N GLY A 245 -9.41 -3.53 1.41
CA GLY A 245 -10.73 -2.91 1.30
C GLY A 245 -11.23 -2.85 -0.15
N GLY A 246 -12.42 -2.26 -0.33
CA GLY A 246 -13.11 -2.17 -1.63
C GLY A 246 -14.30 -3.11 -1.78
N TYR A 247 -14.60 -3.93 -0.77
CA TYR A 247 -15.86 -4.67 -0.65
C TYR A 247 -16.84 -3.94 0.27
N PHE A 248 -18.12 -4.26 0.13
CA PHE A 248 -19.17 -3.76 1.01
C PHE A 248 -19.08 -4.41 2.40
N THR A 249 -18.96 -5.73 2.46
CA THR A 249 -18.61 -6.46 3.68
C THR A 249 -17.11 -6.30 3.90
N HIS A 250 -16.74 -5.41 4.83
CA HIS A 250 -15.37 -4.96 5.01
C HIS A 250 -14.76 -5.39 6.36
N GLU A 251 -15.35 -6.37 7.04
CA GLU A 251 -14.93 -6.78 8.38
C GLU A 251 -13.48 -7.28 8.45
N LEU A 252 -13.03 -8.06 7.45
CA LEU A 252 -11.64 -8.51 7.36
C LEU A 252 -10.69 -7.35 7.03
N SER A 253 -11.09 -6.45 6.11
CA SER A 253 -10.23 -5.32 5.73
C SER A 253 -10.08 -4.31 6.86
N ASP A 254 -11.09 -4.21 7.73
CA ASP A 254 -11.04 -3.39 8.93
C ASP A 254 -10.04 -3.90 9.97
N VAL A 255 -9.85 -5.23 10.10
CA VAL A 255 -8.78 -5.79 10.94
C VAL A 255 -7.41 -5.26 10.50
N THR A 256 -7.15 -5.29 9.19
CA THR A 256 -5.86 -4.83 8.66
C THR A 256 -5.73 -3.30 8.69
N LEU A 257 -6.85 -2.57 8.59
CA LEU A 257 -6.90 -1.12 8.73
C LEU A 257 -6.58 -0.69 10.16
N SER A 258 -7.19 -1.31 11.16
CA SER A 258 -6.89 -1.08 12.58
C SER A 258 -5.40 -1.33 12.87
N TRP A 259 -4.85 -2.44 12.36
CA TRP A 259 -3.41 -2.71 12.49
C TRP A 259 -2.55 -1.59 11.87
N MET A 260 -2.80 -1.22 10.61
CA MET A 260 -1.98 -0.23 9.90
C MET A 260 -2.10 1.17 10.51
N THR A 261 -3.32 1.58 10.89
CA THR A 261 -3.57 2.89 11.48
C THR A 261 -2.95 3.00 12.87
N GLU A 262 -2.96 1.93 13.67
CA GLU A 262 -2.23 1.88 14.94
C GLU A 262 -0.71 2.02 14.74
N LYS A 263 -0.13 1.38 13.72
CA LYS A 263 1.29 1.61 13.38
C LYS A 263 1.55 3.08 13.04
N ALA A 264 0.67 3.70 12.25
CA ALA A 264 0.80 5.11 11.88
C ALA A 264 0.63 6.05 13.10
N ARG A 265 -0.31 5.75 14.02
CA ARG A 265 -0.51 6.48 15.29
C ARG A 265 0.74 6.46 16.15
N ARG A 266 1.39 5.30 16.29
CA ARG A 266 2.66 5.17 17.03
C ARG A 266 3.81 5.96 16.40
N CYS A 267 3.73 6.22 15.09
CA CYS A 267 4.64 7.11 14.37
C CYS A 267 4.18 8.59 14.41
N GLY A 268 3.15 8.93 15.19
CA GLY A 268 2.70 10.31 15.40
C GLY A 268 1.71 10.83 14.34
N LEU A 269 1.22 9.99 13.44
CA LEU A 269 0.11 10.39 12.56
C LEU A 269 -1.19 10.44 13.37
N TYR A 270 -1.90 11.56 13.29
CA TYR A 270 -3.15 11.74 14.01
C TYR A 270 -4.36 11.66 13.08
N PHE A 271 -5.40 10.98 13.54
CA PHE A 271 -6.66 10.82 12.85
C PHE A 271 -7.75 11.62 13.56
N LYS A 272 -8.80 11.98 12.83
CA LYS A 272 -9.97 12.68 13.38
C LYS A 272 -10.62 11.82 14.47
N PRO A 273 -11.11 12.42 15.57
CA PRO A 273 -11.71 11.66 16.68
C PRO A 273 -12.87 10.76 16.28
N GLU A 274 -13.66 11.18 15.30
CA GLU A 274 -14.80 10.44 14.75
C GLU A 274 -14.40 9.35 13.72
N ALA A 275 -13.14 9.28 13.31
CA ALA A 275 -12.71 8.29 12.34
C ALA A 275 -12.60 6.89 12.98
N PHE A 276 -12.95 5.87 12.21
CA PHE A 276 -12.88 4.46 12.63
C PHE A 276 -13.76 4.13 13.84
N ALA A 277 -14.92 4.79 13.96
CA ALA A 277 -15.94 4.39 14.93
C ALA A 277 -16.45 2.97 14.66
N VAL A 278 -16.68 2.20 15.73
CA VAL A 278 -17.11 0.80 15.62
C VAL A 278 -18.64 0.73 15.56
N HIS A 279 -19.20 0.71 14.35
CA HIS A 279 -20.63 0.51 14.13
C HIS A 279 -20.92 -0.06 12.72
N PRO A 280 -22.13 -0.58 12.48
CA PRO A 280 -22.53 -1.07 11.16
C PRO A 280 -22.40 -0.02 10.06
N PRO A 281 -22.11 -0.44 8.81
CA PRO A 281 -22.11 0.46 7.66
C PRO A 281 -23.43 1.22 7.60
N ILE A 282 -23.34 2.53 7.42
CA ILE A 282 -24.53 3.39 7.38
C ILE A 282 -25.25 3.15 6.05
N PRO A 283 -26.56 2.83 6.07
CA PRO A 283 -27.30 2.61 4.84
C PRO A 283 -27.21 3.83 3.89
N PRO A 284 -27.20 3.62 2.56
CA PRO A 284 -27.09 4.71 1.59
C PRO A 284 -28.18 5.78 1.75
N ALA A 285 -29.39 5.38 2.15
CA ALA A 285 -30.52 6.28 2.37
C ALA A 285 -30.29 7.30 3.51
N THR A 286 -29.34 7.04 4.41
CA THR A 286 -28.99 7.90 5.54
C THR A 286 -27.60 8.53 5.42
N ALA A 287 -26.82 8.14 4.40
CA ALA A 287 -25.44 8.63 4.22
C ALA A 287 -25.36 10.16 4.05
N ASP A 288 -26.36 10.78 3.40
CA ASP A 288 -26.43 12.24 3.23
C ASP A 288 -26.67 13.02 4.53
N THR A 289 -27.01 12.32 5.62
CA THR A 289 -27.30 12.93 6.94
C THR A 289 -26.18 12.75 7.96
N VAL A 290 -25.12 12.03 7.62
CA VAL A 290 -24.01 11.70 8.52
C VAL A 290 -22.70 12.33 7.99
N PRO A 291 -21.80 12.81 8.86
CA PRO A 291 -20.50 13.30 8.41
C PRO A 291 -19.79 12.29 7.51
N ILE A 292 -19.25 12.75 6.37
CA ILE A 292 -18.60 11.90 5.36
C ILE A 292 -17.45 11.05 5.94
N VAL A 293 -16.76 11.56 6.97
CA VAL A 293 -15.70 10.81 7.65
C VAL A 293 -16.30 9.58 8.34
N ASP A 294 -17.34 9.76 9.14
CA ASP A 294 -17.99 8.66 9.85
C ASP A 294 -18.62 7.65 8.87
N ALA A 295 -19.36 8.14 7.87
CA ALA A 295 -20.04 7.32 6.89
C ALA A 295 -19.11 6.43 6.04
N TYR A 296 -17.87 6.86 5.80
CA TYR A 296 -16.91 6.12 4.97
C TYR A 296 -15.81 5.42 5.77
N THR A 297 -15.54 5.82 7.01
CA THR A 297 -14.42 5.29 7.80
C THR A 297 -14.83 4.39 8.95
N SER A 298 -16.13 4.21 9.22
CA SER A 298 -16.61 3.24 10.20
C SER A 298 -16.03 1.84 9.97
N ILE A 299 -15.78 1.13 11.06
CA ILE A 299 -15.16 -0.20 11.05
C ILE A 299 -15.98 -1.22 11.82
N GLN A 300 -15.87 -2.49 11.43
CA GLN A 300 -16.38 -3.65 12.15
C GLN A 300 -15.36 -4.80 12.07
N PRO A 301 -14.20 -4.69 12.72
CA PRO A 301 -13.15 -5.70 12.61
C PRO A 301 -13.64 -7.07 13.10
N ASN A 302 -13.64 -8.09 12.22
CA ASN A 302 -14.02 -9.46 12.56
C ASN A 302 -13.03 -10.47 11.95
N PRO A 303 -12.18 -11.14 12.75
CA PRO A 303 -11.20 -12.11 12.25
C PRO A 303 -11.82 -13.32 11.52
N VAL A 304 -13.07 -13.65 11.84
CA VAL A 304 -13.84 -14.76 11.25
C VAL A 304 -14.88 -14.28 10.23
N GLY A 305 -14.76 -13.04 9.74
CA GLY A 305 -15.66 -12.47 8.73
C GLY A 305 -15.66 -13.24 7.41
N GLU A 306 -16.56 -12.86 6.49
CA GLU A 306 -16.66 -13.51 5.18
C GLU A 306 -15.37 -13.35 4.35
N ILE A 307 -14.84 -14.47 3.81
CA ILE A 307 -13.78 -14.45 2.78
C ILE A 307 -14.45 -14.42 1.42
N HIS A 308 -14.13 -13.40 0.62
CA HIS A 308 -14.73 -13.25 -0.70
C HIS A 308 -14.08 -14.17 -1.74
N ASN A 309 -14.87 -14.62 -2.71
CA ASN A 309 -14.37 -15.41 -3.83
C ASN A 309 -13.81 -14.50 -4.94
N SER A 310 -12.49 -14.33 -4.98
CA SER A 310 -11.82 -13.56 -6.06
C SER A 310 -11.61 -14.37 -7.36
N MET A 311 -11.78 -15.69 -7.33
CA MET A 311 -11.51 -16.60 -8.45
C MET A 311 -12.69 -16.66 -9.42
N THR A 312 -12.80 -15.67 -10.30
CA THR A 312 -13.72 -15.70 -11.45
C THR A 312 -13.35 -16.79 -12.46
N LEU A 313 -14.25 -17.11 -13.40
CA LEU A 313 -14.00 -18.14 -14.44
C LEU A 313 -12.68 -17.91 -15.20
N MET A 314 -12.38 -16.65 -15.53
CA MET A 314 -11.12 -16.28 -16.20
C MET A 314 -9.89 -16.65 -15.36
N TYR A 315 -9.91 -16.38 -14.05
CA TYR A 315 -8.77 -16.68 -13.17
C TYR A 315 -8.64 -18.17 -12.88
N ARG A 316 -9.75 -18.91 -12.79
CA ARG A 316 -9.72 -20.38 -12.64
C ARG A 316 -8.99 -21.05 -13.81
N LEU A 317 -9.16 -20.54 -15.03
CA LEU A 317 -8.46 -21.03 -16.22
C LEU A 317 -6.94 -20.76 -16.19
N LEU A 318 -6.48 -19.73 -15.49
CA LEU A 318 -5.05 -19.42 -15.33
C LEU A 318 -4.36 -20.26 -14.24
N GLY A 319 -5.12 -21.10 -13.54
CA GLY A 319 -4.65 -21.92 -12.43
C GLY A 319 -4.58 -21.16 -11.10
N HIS A 320 -4.45 -21.94 -10.03
CA HIS A 320 -4.33 -21.44 -8.67
C HIS A 320 -2.87 -21.14 -8.35
N TYR A 321 -2.61 -19.99 -7.75
CA TYR A 321 -1.33 -19.63 -7.16
C TYR A 321 -1.42 -19.81 -5.64
N VAL A 322 -0.40 -20.41 -5.04
CA VAL A 322 -0.26 -20.51 -3.59
C VAL A 322 0.78 -19.50 -3.16
N ARG A 323 0.43 -18.69 -2.16
CA ARG A 323 1.34 -17.71 -1.58
C ARG A 323 2.27 -18.41 -0.58
N HIS A 324 3.51 -17.97 -0.52
CA HIS A 324 4.56 -18.55 0.29
C HIS A 324 4.90 -17.58 1.43
N ILE A 325 4.77 -18.03 2.67
CA ILE A 325 4.90 -17.20 3.87
C ILE A 325 6.23 -17.51 4.56
N GLY A 326 7.04 -16.48 4.80
CA GLY A 326 8.31 -16.60 5.53
C GLY A 326 9.43 -17.25 4.72
N GLU A 327 9.34 -17.23 3.39
CA GLU A 327 10.41 -17.73 2.50
C GLU A 327 11.35 -16.61 2.01
N LYS A 328 10.87 -15.36 1.90
CA LYS A 328 11.60 -14.28 1.21
C LYS A 328 12.41 -13.42 2.17
N ASP A 329 11.83 -13.06 3.31
CA ASP A 329 12.47 -12.29 4.38
C ASP A 329 11.98 -12.80 5.76
N PRO A 330 12.39 -14.02 6.17
CA PRO A 330 11.78 -14.74 7.29
C PRO A 330 11.77 -13.97 8.62
N GLU A 331 12.77 -13.12 8.85
CA GLU A 331 12.90 -12.31 10.07
C GLU A 331 11.83 -11.21 10.18
N HIS A 332 11.26 -10.78 9.05
CA HIS A 332 10.34 -9.66 8.94
C HIS A 332 8.94 -10.06 8.45
N GLU A 333 8.72 -11.34 8.20
CA GLU A 333 7.42 -11.90 7.82
C GLU A 333 6.71 -12.50 9.03
N TYR A 334 5.43 -12.16 9.20
CA TYR A 334 4.62 -12.59 10.35
C TYR A 334 3.23 -13.05 9.90
N VAL A 335 2.68 -14.08 10.51
CA VAL A 335 1.25 -14.40 10.44
C VAL A 335 0.52 -13.61 11.53
N SER A 336 -0.59 -12.96 11.18
CA SER A 336 -1.40 -12.21 12.14
C SER A 336 -2.03 -13.15 13.18
N SER A 337 -2.08 -12.75 14.46
CA SER A 337 -2.79 -13.50 15.51
C SER A 337 -4.28 -13.68 15.19
N THR A 338 -4.87 -12.73 14.46
CA THR A 338 -6.25 -12.82 13.95
C THR A 338 -6.43 -13.95 12.92
N ALA A 339 -5.39 -14.28 12.15
CA ALA A 339 -5.43 -15.42 11.23
C ALA A 339 -5.41 -16.74 11.99
N TRP A 340 -4.64 -16.84 13.07
CA TRP A 340 -4.69 -17.99 13.98
C TRP A 340 -6.03 -18.10 14.70
N THR A 341 -6.59 -16.99 15.17
CA THR A 341 -7.96 -16.94 15.73
C THR A 341 -8.98 -17.52 14.75
N ARG A 342 -8.83 -17.25 13.44
CA ARG A 342 -9.68 -17.86 12.42
C ARG A 342 -9.47 -19.36 12.30
N VAL A 343 -8.22 -19.84 12.21
CA VAL A 343 -7.89 -21.27 12.18
C VAL A 343 -8.48 -22.02 13.38
N GLU A 344 -8.49 -21.39 14.56
CA GLU A 344 -9.05 -21.98 15.79
C GLU A 344 -10.59 -22.00 15.81
N ARG A 345 -11.25 -20.97 15.27
CA ARG A 345 -12.69 -20.77 15.38
C ARG A 345 -13.50 -21.26 14.17
N ASP A 346 -12.87 -21.40 13.01
CA ASP A 346 -13.46 -21.89 11.78
C ASP A 346 -12.76 -23.20 11.37
N SER A 347 -13.39 -24.33 11.70
CA SER A 347 -12.86 -25.67 11.39
C SER A 347 -12.78 -25.99 9.91
N THR A 348 -13.30 -25.12 9.03
CA THR A 348 -13.18 -25.27 7.57
C THR A 348 -12.02 -24.45 7.00
N TYR A 349 -11.42 -23.57 7.80
CA TYR A 349 -10.36 -22.68 7.37
C TYR A 349 -8.97 -23.31 7.53
N HIS A 350 -8.54 -24.01 6.48
CA HIS A 350 -7.20 -24.59 6.37
C HIS A 350 -6.54 -24.13 5.06
N PRO A 351 -6.05 -22.87 4.99
CA PRO A 351 -5.47 -22.35 3.77
C PRO A 351 -4.08 -22.96 3.54
N LYS A 352 -3.81 -23.38 2.30
CA LYS A 352 -2.51 -23.98 1.90
C LYS A 352 -1.27 -23.21 2.36
N PRO A 353 -1.23 -21.86 2.31
CA PRO A 353 -0.07 -21.10 2.81
C PRO A 353 0.26 -21.32 4.30
N LEU A 354 -0.68 -21.80 5.12
CA LEU A 354 -0.46 -22.08 6.54
C LEU A 354 -0.22 -23.57 6.84
N GLU A 355 -0.38 -24.46 5.86
CA GLU A 355 -0.16 -25.91 6.06
C GLU A 355 1.33 -26.27 6.13
N VAL A 356 2.17 -25.56 5.38
CA VAL A 356 3.61 -25.83 5.28
C VAL A 356 4.39 -24.68 5.89
N PRO A 357 4.89 -24.81 7.13
CA PRO A 357 5.65 -23.75 7.77
C PRO A 357 7.04 -23.57 7.12
N PRO A 358 7.57 -22.34 7.11
CA PRO A 358 8.95 -22.10 6.70
C PRO A 358 9.94 -22.69 7.71
N LYS A 359 11.22 -22.72 7.35
CA LYS A 359 12.29 -23.17 8.25
C LYS A 359 12.38 -22.22 9.45
N GLY A 360 12.03 -22.71 10.63
CA GLY A 360 11.93 -21.91 11.87
C GLY A 360 10.51 -21.71 12.39
N GLY A 361 9.50 -22.11 11.62
CA GLY A 361 8.09 -21.92 11.96
C GLY A 361 7.59 -20.52 11.62
N PHE A 362 6.29 -20.30 11.79
CA PHE A 362 5.70 -18.98 11.59
C PHE A 362 5.98 -18.06 12.77
N HIS A 363 6.42 -16.84 12.50
CA HIS A 363 6.39 -15.77 13.49
C HIS A 363 4.97 -15.19 13.57
N THR A 364 4.51 -14.85 14.77
CA THR A 364 3.15 -14.33 14.96
C THR A 364 3.16 -12.85 15.37
N MET A 365 2.37 -12.02 14.69
CA MET A 365 2.16 -10.61 15.04
C MET A 365 0.90 -10.47 15.92
N PRO A 366 0.99 -9.91 17.14
CA PRO A 366 -0.18 -9.69 17.99
C PRO A 366 -1.03 -8.54 17.43
N VAL A 367 -2.16 -8.88 16.80
CA VAL A 367 -3.12 -7.92 16.25
C VAL A 367 -4.40 -7.83 17.09
N ASP A 368 -4.81 -8.91 17.75
CA ASP A 368 -6.05 -8.93 18.57
C ASP A 368 -6.03 -7.90 19.72
N GLN A 369 -4.83 -7.58 20.22
CA GLN A 369 -4.63 -6.56 21.25
C GLN A 369 -4.96 -5.15 20.76
N ILE A 370 -4.76 -4.88 19.46
CA ILE A 370 -5.07 -3.59 18.84
C ILE A 370 -6.59 -3.44 18.72
N MET A 371 -7.26 -4.51 18.30
CA MET A 371 -8.73 -4.54 18.17
C MET A 371 -9.47 -4.38 19.50
N SER A 372 -8.85 -4.80 20.61
CA SER A 372 -9.45 -4.67 21.95
C SER A 372 -9.32 -3.26 22.53
N ALA A 373 -8.35 -2.47 22.06
CA ALA A 373 -8.10 -1.10 22.53
C ALA A 373 -9.04 -0.07 21.89
N ASP A 374 -9.62 -0.38 20.72
CA ASP A 374 -10.60 0.49 20.02
C ASP A 374 -12.04 0.33 20.55
N VAL A 375 -12.27 -0.54 21.55
CA VAL A 375 -13.61 -0.85 22.13
C VAL A 375 -13.78 -0.31 23.55
N ALA A 376 -12.73 0.28 24.15
CA ALA A 376 -12.73 0.88 25.48
C ALA A 376 -12.50 2.39 25.40
#